data_AF-A0A150QGK1-F1
#
_entry.id   AF-A0A150QGK1-F1
#
_cell.length_a   1.000
_cell.length_b   1.000
_cell.length_c   1.000
_cell.angle_alpha   90.00
_cell.angle_beta   90.00
_cell.angle_gamma   90.00
#
_symmetry.space_group_name_H-M   'P 1'
#
loop_
_entity.id
_entity.type
_entity.pdbx_description
1 polymer ?
#
loop_
_entity_poly.entity_id
_entity_poly.type
_entity_poly.pdbx_seq_one_letter_code
_entity_poly.pdbx_strand_id
1 'polypeptide(L)'
;MIAPPCHPPVRAAALAARPRFVAALARSLAAAALAASASGCLVISPPEYDHPSKSAPVLSAIFPPQHIPIHMVDPSFGRAFTASVLSEDNGDPVWVALYIDYGRRSLGGSPYRRLQPPRSVVGAGTIAGGQRSFTLPWDLDTASLPTDGVTPDRECHTVTMMASHAFNQCYCPADPEDMSSLTWQIINCDPDDPECPESCPALDCETTPCLFCDDPEFLEACRDP
;
A
#
# COMPACT_ATOMS: atom_id res chain seq x y z
N MET A 1 -42.88 22.69 -5.93
CA MET A 1 -43.75 21.77 -5.17
C MET A 1 -44.04 22.42 -3.83
N ILE A 2 -45.31 22.72 -3.57
CA ILE A 2 -45.79 23.57 -2.46
C ILE A 2 -46.26 22.65 -1.34
N ALA A 3 -45.81 22.91 -0.10
CA ALA A 3 -46.13 22.12 1.09
C ALA A 3 -47.58 22.32 1.56
N PRO A 4 -48.24 21.31 2.14
CA PRO A 4 -49.58 21.43 2.70
C PRO A 4 -49.56 22.06 4.12
N PRO A 5 -50.59 22.84 4.49
CA PRO A 5 -50.70 23.42 5.83
C PRO A 5 -51.27 22.40 6.85
N CYS A 6 -50.59 22.25 7.98
CA CYS A 6 -51.06 21.47 9.13
C CYS A 6 -51.89 22.35 10.08
N HIS A 7 -53.12 21.94 10.37
CA HIS A 7 -53.98 22.57 11.37
C HIS A 7 -53.59 22.17 12.80
N PRO A 8 -53.63 23.09 13.78
CA PRO A 8 -53.40 22.78 15.18
C PRO A 8 -54.65 22.15 15.82
N PRO A 9 -54.51 21.12 16.68
CA PRO A 9 -55.62 20.63 17.49
C PRO A 9 -55.89 21.58 18.66
N VAL A 10 -57.13 22.05 18.75
CA VAL A 10 -57.71 22.70 19.94
C VAL A 10 -57.88 21.63 21.02
N ARG A 11 -57.17 21.76 22.14
CA ARG A 11 -57.41 20.94 23.34
C ARG A 11 -57.89 21.82 24.49
N ALA A 12 -59.03 21.40 25.03
CA ALA A 12 -59.75 22.03 26.12
C ALA A 12 -58.93 22.08 27.42
N ALA A 13 -58.98 23.22 28.09
CA ALA A 13 -58.43 23.40 29.42
C ALA A 13 -59.40 22.80 30.46
N ALA A 14 -59.04 21.64 31.01
CA ALA A 14 -59.66 21.11 32.22
C ALA A 14 -58.92 21.69 33.44
N LEU A 15 -59.55 22.64 34.13
CA LEU A 15 -59.10 23.15 35.42
C LEU A 15 -59.40 22.10 36.51
N ALA A 16 -58.46 21.18 36.71
CA ALA A 16 -58.48 20.30 37.88
C ALA A 16 -58.03 21.08 39.12
N ALA A 17 -58.92 21.25 40.08
CA ALA A 17 -58.65 21.83 41.39
C ALA A 17 -57.58 20.98 42.11
N ARG A 18 -56.37 21.52 42.24
CA ARG A 18 -55.25 20.86 42.92
C ARG A 18 -55.39 21.01 44.45
N PRO A 19 -55.39 19.91 45.22
CA PRO A 19 -55.26 19.98 46.68
C PRO A 19 -53.88 20.52 47.06
N ARG A 20 -53.86 21.59 47.88
CA ARG A 20 -52.66 22.37 48.24
C ARG A 20 -51.65 21.64 49.14
N PHE A 21 -51.89 20.39 49.53
CA PHE A 21 -51.02 19.64 50.45
C PHE A 21 -50.06 18.65 49.78
N VAL A 22 -50.13 18.46 48.45
CA VAL A 22 -49.23 17.53 47.73
C VAL A 22 -48.04 18.25 47.05
N ALA A 23 -48.01 19.59 47.10
CA ALA A 23 -46.97 20.39 46.44
C ALA A 23 -45.56 20.24 47.06
N ALA A 24 -45.47 19.77 48.31
CA ALA A 24 -44.17 19.56 48.97
C ALA A 24 -43.52 18.23 48.55
N LEU A 25 -44.29 17.16 48.35
CA LEU A 25 -43.76 15.83 48.00
C LEU A 25 -43.34 15.73 46.53
N ALA A 26 -44.03 16.42 45.62
CA ALA A 26 -43.72 16.40 44.19
C ALA A 26 -42.42 17.15 43.84
N ARG A 27 -42.02 18.15 44.65
CA ARG A 27 -40.76 18.90 44.45
C ARG A 27 -39.53 18.10 44.87
N SER A 28 -39.63 17.27 45.90
CA SER A 28 -38.54 16.41 46.36
C SER A 28 -38.26 15.24 45.41
N LEU A 29 -39.29 14.69 44.75
CA LEU A 29 -39.14 13.63 43.74
C LEU A 29 -38.46 14.11 42.44
N ALA A 30 -38.75 15.34 42.00
CA ALA A 30 -38.10 15.91 40.81
C ALA A 30 -36.59 16.17 41.03
N ALA A 31 -36.20 16.59 42.22
CA ALA A 31 -34.79 16.77 42.59
C ALA A 31 -34.04 15.43 42.67
N ALA A 32 -34.68 14.38 43.19
CA ALA A 32 -34.09 13.04 43.23
C ALA A 32 -33.93 12.42 41.83
N ALA A 33 -34.87 12.67 40.91
CA ALA A 33 -34.77 12.21 39.53
C ALA A 33 -33.63 12.90 38.75
N LEU A 34 -33.41 14.21 38.96
CA LEU A 34 -32.27 14.92 38.36
C LEU A 34 -30.92 14.44 38.94
N ALA A 35 -30.86 14.13 40.24
CA ALA A 35 -29.66 13.60 40.87
C ALA A 35 -29.32 12.18 40.39
N ALA A 36 -30.33 11.34 40.13
CA ALA A 36 -30.13 10.00 39.58
C ALA A 36 -29.67 10.01 38.10
N SER A 37 -30.02 11.05 37.32
CA SER A 37 -29.51 11.21 35.94
C SER A 37 -28.08 11.78 35.86
N ALA A 38 -27.49 12.19 36.98
CA ALA A 38 -26.13 12.76 37.03
C ALA A 38 -25.04 11.71 37.29
N SER A 39 -25.37 10.41 37.39
CA SER A 39 -24.38 9.33 37.34
C SER A 39 -23.88 9.12 35.89
N GLY A 40 -23.39 10.18 35.26
CA GLY A 40 -22.56 10.04 34.07
C GLY A 40 -21.27 9.36 34.50
N CYS A 41 -20.95 8.22 33.89
CA CYS A 41 -19.64 7.61 34.04
C CYS A 41 -18.60 8.64 33.59
N LEU A 42 -17.98 9.33 34.55
CA LEU A 42 -16.77 10.09 34.32
C LEU A 42 -15.71 9.08 33.91
N VAL A 43 -15.50 8.93 32.61
CA VAL A 43 -14.33 8.26 32.05
C VAL A 43 -13.17 9.22 32.28
N ILE A 44 -12.55 9.10 33.46
CA ILE A 44 -11.58 10.06 34.01
C ILE A 44 -10.24 10.03 33.24
N SER A 45 -10.02 8.98 32.47
CA SER A 45 -8.85 8.82 31.61
C SER A 45 -9.33 8.55 30.19
N PRO A 46 -8.97 9.37 29.18
CA PRO A 46 -9.12 8.94 27.80
C PRO A 46 -8.39 7.59 27.65
N PRO A 47 -8.89 6.69 26.79
CA PRO A 47 -8.15 5.46 26.51
C PRO A 47 -6.72 5.85 26.11
N GLU A 48 -5.77 5.12 26.66
CA GLU A 48 -4.37 5.28 26.29
C GLU A 48 -4.26 4.87 24.82
N TYR A 49 -4.01 5.84 23.96
CA TYR A 49 -3.80 5.58 22.54
C TYR A 49 -2.33 5.22 22.37
N ASP A 50 -2.06 3.94 22.20
CA ASP A 50 -0.76 3.50 21.73
C ASP A 50 -0.49 4.15 20.37
N HIS A 51 0.72 4.67 20.20
CA HIS A 51 1.15 5.11 18.87
C HIS A 51 1.09 3.92 17.92
N PRO A 52 0.51 4.10 16.72
CA PRO A 52 0.35 3.00 15.78
C PRO A 52 1.74 2.46 15.43
N SER A 53 1.90 1.15 15.54
CA SER A 53 3.14 0.49 15.15
C SER A 53 3.35 0.64 13.64
N LYS A 54 4.60 0.77 13.22
CA LYS A 54 4.98 0.71 11.82
C LYS A 54 4.37 -0.53 11.14
N SER A 55 3.86 -0.38 9.93
CA SER A 55 3.30 -1.46 9.12
C SER A 55 4.07 -1.61 7.82
N ALA A 56 4.14 -2.82 7.28
CA ALA A 56 4.69 -3.04 5.94
C ALA A 56 4.00 -2.15 4.88
N PRO A 57 4.75 -1.62 3.90
CA PRO A 57 4.20 -0.97 2.72
C PRO A 57 3.17 -1.85 2.01
N VAL A 58 2.08 -1.28 1.52
CA VAL A 58 1.16 -1.95 0.58
C VAL A 58 1.16 -1.21 -0.73
N LEU A 59 1.73 -1.81 -1.77
CA LEU A 59 1.77 -1.24 -3.10
C LEU A 59 0.48 -1.50 -3.89
N SER A 60 0.12 -0.56 -4.76
CA SER A 60 -0.94 -0.71 -5.75
C SER A 60 -0.51 -0.06 -7.06
N ALA A 61 -0.59 -0.81 -8.16
CA ALA A 61 -0.20 -0.31 -9.48
C ALA A 61 -1.21 0.74 -9.98
N ILE A 62 -0.70 1.87 -10.48
CA ILE A 62 -1.52 2.91 -11.14
C ILE A 62 -1.29 2.86 -12.65
N PHE A 63 -0.02 2.89 -13.07
CA PHE A 63 0.35 2.85 -14.47
C PHE A 63 1.76 2.29 -14.64
N PRO A 64 2.02 1.41 -15.63
CA PRO A 64 1.02 0.71 -16.43
C PRO A 64 0.18 -0.28 -15.59
N PRO A 65 -1.00 -0.72 -16.08
CA PRO A 65 -1.77 -1.77 -15.40
C PRO A 65 -0.99 -3.08 -15.32
N GLN A 66 -0.96 -3.71 -14.14
CA GLN A 66 -0.12 -4.90 -13.89
C GLN A 66 -0.50 -6.13 -14.73
N HIS A 67 -1.75 -6.21 -15.17
CA HIS A 67 -2.29 -7.37 -15.90
C HIS A 67 -2.13 -7.27 -17.42
N ILE A 68 -1.51 -6.19 -17.93
CA ILE A 68 -1.30 -5.97 -19.36
C ILE A 68 0.21 -6.00 -19.62
N PRO A 69 0.72 -6.91 -20.46
CA PRO A 69 2.11 -6.91 -20.86
C PRO A 69 2.50 -5.60 -21.57
N ILE A 70 3.72 -5.15 -21.32
CA ILE A 70 4.24 -3.90 -21.87
C ILE A 70 5.15 -4.24 -23.03
N HIS A 71 4.71 -3.94 -24.26
CA HIS A 71 5.55 -4.10 -25.43
C HIS A 71 6.54 -2.94 -25.58
N MET A 72 7.81 -3.28 -25.82
CA MET A 72 8.89 -2.33 -26.08
C MET A 72 9.23 -2.32 -27.57
N VAL A 73 8.59 -1.39 -28.30
CA VAL A 73 8.88 -1.14 -29.73
C VAL A 73 10.12 -0.26 -29.90
N ASP A 74 10.36 0.66 -28.95
CA ASP A 74 11.50 1.58 -28.98
C ASP A 74 12.27 1.52 -27.64
N PRO A 75 13.50 0.97 -27.63
CA PRO A 75 14.32 0.88 -26.42
C PRO A 75 14.91 2.23 -25.99
N SER A 76 14.76 3.30 -26.77
CA SER A 76 15.20 4.64 -26.36
C SER A 76 14.16 5.37 -25.51
N PHE A 77 12.93 4.86 -25.43
CA PHE A 77 11.87 5.50 -24.66
C PHE A 77 11.84 4.98 -23.22
N GLY A 78 12.47 5.73 -22.31
CA GLY A 78 12.37 5.49 -20.87
C GLY A 78 10.90 5.38 -20.43
N ARG A 79 10.56 4.28 -19.75
CA ARG A 79 9.20 4.04 -19.24
C ARG A 79 9.08 4.57 -17.81
N ALA A 80 7.91 5.00 -17.42
CA ALA A 80 7.64 5.42 -16.05
C ALA A 80 6.67 4.45 -15.39
N PHE A 81 7.04 3.93 -14.22
CA PHE A 81 6.19 3.09 -13.40
C PHE A 81 5.61 3.92 -12.26
N THR A 82 4.30 4.02 -12.22
CA THR A 82 3.53 4.76 -11.24
C THR A 82 2.76 3.79 -10.37
N ALA A 83 2.92 3.95 -9.06
CA ALA A 83 2.23 3.17 -8.05
C ALA A 83 1.81 4.08 -6.91
N SER A 84 0.94 3.57 -6.04
CA SER A 84 0.69 4.16 -4.74
C SER A 84 1.11 3.22 -3.63
N VAL A 85 1.50 3.79 -2.50
CA VAL A 85 1.77 3.07 -1.26
C VAL A 85 0.81 3.51 -0.15
N LEU A 86 0.31 2.53 0.61
CA LEU A 86 -0.40 2.73 1.86
C LEU A 86 0.42 2.08 2.99
N SER A 87 0.76 2.83 4.03
CA SER A 87 1.50 2.31 5.19
C SER A 87 1.46 3.28 6.36
N GLU A 88 1.71 2.72 7.55
CA GLU A 88 2.04 3.45 8.76
C GLU A 88 3.56 3.45 8.92
N ASP A 89 4.21 4.60 8.72
CA ASP A 89 5.67 4.60 8.62
C ASP A 89 6.38 5.00 9.93
N ASN A 90 5.63 5.55 10.90
CA ASN A 90 6.14 6.05 12.17
C ASN A 90 7.35 7.02 12.02
N GLY A 91 7.30 7.87 10.99
CA GLY A 91 8.33 8.89 10.71
C GLY A 91 9.43 8.45 9.76
N ASP A 92 9.54 7.16 9.42
CA ASP A 92 10.51 6.68 8.45
C ASP A 92 9.98 6.83 7.01
N PRO A 93 10.81 7.19 6.03
CA PRO A 93 10.36 7.24 4.64
C PRO A 93 10.25 5.82 4.05
N VAL A 94 9.44 5.67 3.00
CA VAL A 94 9.40 4.44 2.20
C VAL A 94 10.39 4.58 1.03
N TRP A 95 11.32 3.65 0.97
CA TRP A 95 12.27 3.52 -0.13
C TRP A 95 11.71 2.60 -1.19
N VAL A 96 12.03 2.87 -2.46
CA VAL A 96 11.54 2.05 -3.57
C VAL A 96 12.69 1.73 -4.53
N ALA A 97 12.80 0.47 -4.92
CA ALA A 97 13.75 -0.04 -5.91
C ALA A 97 13.01 -0.64 -7.12
N LEU A 98 13.66 -0.64 -8.30
CA LEU A 98 13.20 -1.38 -9.48
C LEU A 98 14.23 -2.47 -9.82
N TYR A 99 13.77 -3.70 -9.93
CA TYR A 99 14.56 -4.84 -10.35
C TYR A 99 14.12 -5.31 -11.73
N ILE A 100 15.08 -5.68 -12.57
CA ILE A 100 14.81 -6.36 -13.83
C ILE A 100 15.10 -7.84 -13.66
N ASP A 101 14.13 -8.68 -14.05
CA ASP A 101 14.18 -10.13 -13.96
C ASP A 101 14.46 -10.62 -12.52
N TYR A 102 13.72 -10.07 -11.56
CA TYR A 102 13.80 -10.51 -10.16
C TYR A 102 13.42 -12.00 -10.03
N GLY A 103 14.13 -12.73 -9.18
CA GLY A 103 14.05 -14.18 -9.08
C GLY A 103 15.06 -14.91 -9.99
N ARG A 104 15.65 -14.24 -11.00
CA ARG A 104 16.70 -14.81 -11.85
C ARG A 104 18.08 -14.41 -11.35
N ARG A 105 18.93 -15.39 -11.05
CA ARG A 105 20.29 -15.16 -10.58
C ARG A 105 21.12 -14.41 -11.65
N SER A 106 21.78 -13.32 -11.28
CA SER A 106 22.76 -12.67 -12.15
C SER A 106 24.08 -13.43 -12.19
N LEU A 107 24.96 -13.06 -13.12
CA LEU A 107 26.34 -13.56 -13.15
C LEU A 107 27.10 -13.25 -11.84
N GLY A 108 26.72 -12.19 -11.13
CA GLY A 108 27.29 -11.81 -9.83
C GLY A 108 26.60 -12.44 -8.62
N GLY A 109 25.64 -13.36 -8.82
CA GLY A 109 24.95 -14.05 -7.74
C GLY A 109 23.80 -13.25 -7.09
N SER A 110 23.41 -12.09 -7.63
CA SER A 110 22.27 -11.31 -7.12
C SER A 110 20.93 -11.92 -7.54
N PRO A 111 19.84 -11.72 -6.76
CA PRO A 111 18.48 -12.24 -7.05
C PRO A 111 17.75 -11.47 -8.18
N TYR A 112 18.48 -10.71 -8.99
CA TYR A 112 17.98 -9.89 -10.07
C TYR A 112 19.08 -9.71 -11.11
N ARG A 113 18.69 -9.44 -12.35
CA ARG A 113 19.64 -9.32 -13.47
C ARG A 113 20.12 -7.88 -13.66
N ARG A 114 19.27 -6.89 -13.35
CA ARG A 114 19.61 -5.47 -13.25
C ARG A 114 18.84 -4.82 -12.10
N LEU A 115 19.35 -3.68 -11.64
CA LEU A 115 18.78 -2.92 -10.53
C LEU A 115 18.86 -1.42 -10.86
N GLN A 116 17.76 -0.71 -10.60
CA GLN A 116 17.80 0.72 -10.33
C GLN A 116 17.84 0.91 -8.80
N PRO A 117 18.92 1.51 -8.25
CA PRO A 117 19.12 1.59 -6.80
C PRO A 117 17.92 2.19 -6.06
N PRO A 118 17.69 1.78 -4.80
CA PRO A 118 16.60 2.32 -3.99
C PRO A 118 16.62 3.85 -3.92
N ARG A 119 15.46 4.46 -4.04
CA ARG A 119 15.27 5.92 -3.90
C ARG A 119 14.19 6.20 -2.85
N SER A 120 14.42 7.20 -2.01
CA SER A 120 13.41 7.73 -1.08
C SER A 120 12.49 8.69 -1.83
N VAL A 121 11.60 8.13 -2.65
CA VAL A 121 10.62 8.91 -3.44
C VAL A 121 9.30 9.11 -2.70
N VAL A 122 9.08 8.41 -1.60
CA VAL A 122 7.89 8.56 -0.76
C VAL A 122 8.30 9.03 0.64
N GLY A 123 7.98 10.28 0.96
CA GLY A 123 8.16 10.81 2.31
C GLY A 123 7.20 10.15 3.31
N ALA A 124 7.59 10.06 4.58
CA ALA A 124 6.84 9.39 5.64
C ALA A 124 5.36 9.80 5.74
N GLY A 125 4.50 8.86 6.13
CA GLY A 125 3.05 9.03 6.19
C GLY A 125 2.38 8.02 7.13
N THR A 126 1.05 8.12 7.20
CA THR A 126 0.21 7.26 8.04
C THR A 126 -0.92 6.68 7.20
N ILE A 127 -1.50 5.55 7.65
CA ILE A 127 -2.63 4.91 6.94
C ILE A 127 -3.83 5.86 6.87
N ALA A 128 -4.04 6.68 7.91
CA ALA A 128 -5.10 7.68 7.96
C ALA A 128 -4.93 8.79 6.91
N GLY A 129 -3.71 9.04 6.44
CA GLY A 129 -3.41 9.98 5.35
C GLY A 129 -3.80 9.44 3.96
N GLY A 130 -4.10 8.15 3.85
CA GLY A 130 -4.46 7.50 2.60
C GLY A 130 -3.25 7.11 1.73
N GLN A 131 -3.54 6.72 0.49
CA GLN A 131 -2.54 6.26 -0.47
C GLN A 131 -1.69 7.43 -0.99
N ARG A 132 -0.37 7.22 -1.05
CA ARG A 132 0.60 8.18 -1.58
C ARG A 132 1.12 7.70 -2.92
N SER A 133 0.84 8.45 -3.98
CA SER A 133 1.28 8.12 -5.34
C SER A 133 2.71 8.58 -5.58
N PHE A 134 3.48 7.80 -6.32
CA PHE A 134 4.82 8.13 -6.75
C PHE A 134 5.09 7.52 -8.13
N THR A 135 6.09 8.07 -8.83
CA THR A 135 6.51 7.60 -10.16
C THR A 135 8.01 7.37 -10.16
N LEU A 136 8.43 6.18 -10.57
CA LEU A 136 9.82 5.85 -10.83
C LEU A 136 10.07 5.78 -12.35
N PRO A 137 10.91 6.68 -12.90
CA PRO A 137 11.39 6.50 -14.27
C PRO A 137 12.31 5.29 -14.29
N TRP A 138 12.13 4.42 -15.28
CA TRP A 138 13.08 3.38 -15.66
C TRP A 138 14.06 3.98 -16.66
N ASP A 139 15.28 4.14 -16.19
CA ASP A 139 16.39 4.65 -16.97
C ASP A 139 17.09 3.49 -17.70
N LEU A 140 16.85 3.38 -19.01
CA LEU A 140 17.39 2.31 -19.84
C LEU A 140 18.90 2.45 -20.08
N ASP A 141 19.48 3.63 -19.89
CA ASP A 141 20.92 3.83 -19.99
C ASP A 141 21.67 3.20 -18.81
N THR A 142 21.03 3.17 -17.63
CA THR A 142 21.61 2.58 -16.41
C THR A 142 21.15 1.15 -16.14
N ALA A 143 19.96 0.77 -16.61
CA ALA A 143 19.36 -0.54 -16.40
C ALA A 143 18.80 -1.11 -17.72
N SER A 144 19.66 -1.25 -18.73
CA SER A 144 19.31 -1.88 -20.01
C SER A 144 18.84 -3.32 -19.81
N LEU A 145 17.92 -3.79 -20.65
CA LEU A 145 17.45 -5.17 -20.61
C LEU A 145 18.62 -6.16 -20.76
N PRO A 146 18.66 -7.24 -19.95
CA PRO A 146 19.69 -8.28 -20.07
C PRO A 146 19.61 -8.98 -21.44
N THR A 147 20.75 -9.08 -22.14
CA THR A 147 20.83 -9.74 -23.47
C THR A 147 21.42 -11.15 -23.41
N ASP A 148 21.90 -11.58 -22.25
CA ASP A 148 22.66 -12.82 -22.03
C ASP A 148 21.78 -14.03 -21.65
N GLY A 149 20.47 -13.96 -21.89
CA GLY A 149 19.55 -15.10 -21.72
C GLY A 149 19.71 -16.17 -22.80
N VAL A 150 19.76 -17.44 -22.39
CA VAL A 150 19.98 -18.62 -23.27
C VAL A 150 18.66 -19.24 -23.77
N THR A 151 17.50 -18.70 -23.39
CA THR A 151 16.18 -19.23 -23.79
C THR A 151 15.68 -18.61 -25.11
N PRO A 152 14.78 -19.29 -25.84
CA PRO A 152 14.11 -18.75 -27.03
C PRO A 152 13.35 -17.44 -26.75
N ASP A 153 12.93 -17.23 -25.50
CA ASP A 153 12.12 -16.08 -25.05
C ASP A 153 12.98 -14.82 -24.82
N ARG A 154 13.85 -14.46 -25.75
CA ARG A 154 14.78 -13.30 -25.69
C ARG A 154 14.11 -11.95 -25.47
N GLU A 155 12.78 -11.94 -25.54
CA GLU A 155 11.95 -10.76 -25.52
C GLU A 155 11.25 -10.61 -24.15
N CYS A 156 11.22 -11.65 -23.32
CA CYS A 156 10.43 -11.67 -22.10
C CYS A 156 11.24 -11.27 -20.86
N HIS A 157 10.84 -10.16 -20.24
CA HIS A 157 11.42 -9.67 -19.00
C HIS A 157 10.36 -9.35 -17.96
N THR A 158 10.79 -9.25 -16.71
CA THR A 158 9.95 -8.70 -15.64
C THR A 158 10.58 -7.44 -15.06
N VAL A 159 9.73 -6.48 -14.72
CA VAL A 159 10.11 -5.32 -13.90
C VAL A 159 9.40 -5.47 -12.57
N THR A 160 10.17 -5.61 -11.49
CA THR A 160 9.63 -5.70 -10.14
C THR A 160 9.94 -4.42 -9.38
N MET A 161 8.90 -3.68 -9.00
CA MET A 161 9.01 -2.59 -8.03
C MET A 161 8.87 -3.16 -6.63
N MET A 162 9.76 -2.77 -5.73
CA MET A 162 9.71 -3.16 -4.33
C MET A 162 9.80 -1.95 -3.43
N ALA A 163 8.95 -1.90 -2.41
CA ALA A 163 8.92 -0.86 -1.41
C ALA A 163 9.20 -1.43 -0.03
N SER A 164 10.03 -0.75 0.75
CA SER A 164 10.39 -1.10 2.14
C SER A 164 10.85 0.16 2.89
N HIS A 165 10.80 0.18 4.23
CA HIS A 165 11.37 1.31 4.99
C HIS A 165 12.90 1.29 5.01
N ALA A 166 13.54 0.15 4.71
CA ALA A 166 14.98 0.05 4.65
C ALA A 166 15.44 -1.04 3.67
N PHE A 167 16.58 -0.79 3.02
CA PHE A 167 17.28 -1.79 2.22
C PHE A 167 18.64 -2.08 2.85
N ASN A 168 19.08 -3.34 2.78
CA ASN A 168 20.42 -3.77 3.21
C ASN A 168 21.49 -3.40 2.16
N GLN A 169 22.75 -3.74 2.44
CA GLN A 169 23.88 -3.42 1.55
C GLN A 169 23.85 -4.12 0.18
N CYS A 170 23.04 -5.17 0.06
CA CYS A 170 22.79 -5.89 -1.20
C CYS A 170 21.57 -5.36 -1.97
N TYR A 171 20.98 -4.25 -1.51
CA TYR A 171 19.77 -3.66 -2.06
C TYR A 171 18.56 -4.60 -2.02
N CYS A 172 18.48 -5.46 -1.01
CA CYS A 172 17.27 -6.20 -0.65
C CYS A 172 16.59 -5.54 0.56
N PRO A 173 15.28 -5.72 0.78
CA PRO A 173 14.63 -5.25 2.00
C PRO A 173 15.42 -5.70 3.24
N ALA A 174 15.66 -4.78 4.16
CA ALA A 174 16.40 -5.09 5.37
C ALA A 174 15.63 -6.07 6.28
N ASP A 175 14.30 -6.01 6.22
CA ASP A 175 13.37 -6.94 6.87
C ASP A 175 12.41 -7.50 5.79
N PRO A 176 12.36 -8.82 5.57
CA PRO A 176 11.48 -9.43 4.59
C PRO A 176 9.99 -9.27 4.91
N GLU A 177 9.64 -9.02 6.18
CA GLU A 177 8.25 -8.76 6.59
C GLU A 177 7.86 -7.28 6.44
N ASP A 178 8.83 -6.39 6.19
CA ASP A 178 8.62 -4.95 5.96
C ASP A 178 8.77 -4.58 4.48
N MET A 179 8.09 -5.30 3.60
CA MET A 179 8.13 -5.02 2.17
C MET A 179 6.85 -5.37 1.43
N SER A 180 6.70 -4.77 0.25
CA SER A 180 5.70 -5.14 -0.76
C SER A 180 6.28 -4.97 -2.14
N SER A 181 5.78 -5.75 -3.10
CA SER A 181 6.23 -5.71 -4.48
C SER A 181 5.09 -5.71 -5.50
N LEU A 182 5.37 -5.14 -6.67
CA LEU A 182 4.55 -5.19 -7.87
C LEU A 182 5.43 -5.62 -9.03
N THR A 183 4.91 -6.49 -9.89
CA THR A 183 5.67 -7.01 -11.03
C THR A 183 4.90 -6.82 -12.32
N TRP A 184 5.53 -6.19 -13.31
CA TRP A 184 5.04 -6.08 -14.68
C TRP A 184 5.79 -7.02 -15.61
N GLN A 185 5.09 -7.51 -16.64
CA GLN A 185 5.68 -8.23 -17.75
C GLN A 185 6.08 -7.25 -18.85
N ILE A 186 7.31 -7.37 -19.35
CA ILE A 186 7.85 -6.62 -20.47
C ILE A 186 8.10 -7.59 -21.61
N ILE A 187 7.64 -7.22 -22.81
CA ILE A 187 7.91 -7.97 -24.03
C ILE A 187 8.67 -7.07 -25.00
N ASN A 188 9.93 -7.38 -25.25
CA ASN A 188 10.84 -6.62 -26.09
C ASN A 188 10.70 -7.01 -27.57
N CYS A 189 9.51 -6.80 -28.10
CA CYS A 189 9.17 -6.96 -29.51
C CYS A 189 8.08 -5.96 -29.94
N ASP A 190 7.95 -5.80 -31.26
CA ASP A 190 6.85 -5.06 -31.87
C ASP A 190 5.57 -5.91 -31.81
N PRO A 191 4.47 -5.45 -31.17
CA PRO A 191 3.23 -6.22 -31.08
C PRO A 191 2.57 -6.47 -32.45
N ASP A 192 2.95 -5.74 -33.50
CA ASP A 192 2.49 -5.99 -34.87
C ASP A 192 3.31 -7.08 -35.60
N ASP A 193 4.41 -7.57 -35.00
CA ASP A 193 5.20 -8.69 -35.54
C ASP A 193 4.49 -10.02 -35.22
N PRO A 194 4.20 -10.88 -36.22
CA PRO A 194 3.57 -12.18 -35.99
C PRO A 194 4.39 -13.16 -35.13
N GLU A 195 5.69 -12.93 -34.93
CA GLU A 195 6.53 -13.73 -34.04
C GLU A 195 6.52 -13.21 -32.58
N CYS A 196 6.00 -12.00 -32.34
CA CYS A 196 5.96 -11.37 -31.01
C CYS A 196 4.93 -12.06 -30.11
N PRO A 197 5.34 -12.61 -28.95
CA PRO A 197 4.40 -13.30 -28.07
C PRO A 197 3.42 -12.33 -27.41
N GLU A 198 2.16 -12.76 -27.24
CA GLU A 198 1.13 -11.97 -26.53
C GLU A 198 1.34 -11.96 -25.01
N SER A 199 2.05 -12.95 -24.47
CA SER A 199 2.36 -13.04 -23.03
C SER A 199 3.65 -13.79 -22.79
N CYS A 200 4.26 -13.52 -21.64
CA CYS A 200 5.48 -14.21 -21.23
C CYS A 200 5.18 -15.43 -20.35
N PRO A 201 5.95 -16.52 -20.48
CA PRO A 201 5.85 -17.63 -19.56
C PRO A 201 6.17 -17.17 -18.14
N ALA A 202 5.54 -17.82 -17.16
CA ALA A 202 5.88 -17.59 -15.75
C ALA A 202 7.34 -17.95 -15.48
N LEU A 203 7.91 -17.36 -14.43
CA LEU A 203 9.26 -17.72 -13.98
C LEU A 203 9.27 -19.19 -13.56
N ASP A 204 10.07 -20.00 -14.26
CA ASP A 204 10.22 -21.44 -13.99
C ASP A 204 11.43 -21.70 -13.08
N CYS A 205 11.14 -21.81 -11.79
CA CYS A 205 12.14 -22.12 -10.77
C CYS A 205 12.51 -23.61 -10.70
N GLU A 206 11.82 -24.50 -11.42
CA GLU A 206 12.10 -25.93 -11.43
C GLU A 206 13.28 -26.24 -12.35
N THR A 207 13.32 -25.62 -13.53
CA THR A 207 14.40 -25.82 -14.51
C THR A 207 15.59 -24.89 -14.29
N THR A 208 15.33 -23.67 -13.80
CA THR A 208 16.37 -22.67 -13.52
C THR A 208 16.26 -22.24 -12.06
N PRO A 209 17.24 -22.57 -11.20
CA PRO A 209 17.18 -22.21 -9.79
C PRO A 209 16.95 -20.71 -9.59
N CYS A 210 15.81 -20.38 -8.99
CA CYS A 210 15.50 -19.01 -8.63
C CYS A 210 16.30 -18.59 -7.40
N LEU A 211 16.52 -17.28 -7.29
CA LEU A 211 17.10 -16.66 -6.11
C LEU A 211 16.33 -15.39 -5.77
N PHE A 212 15.96 -15.25 -4.51
CA PHE A 212 15.20 -14.16 -3.93
C PHE A 212 15.98 -13.51 -2.78
N CYS A 213 15.47 -12.37 -2.31
CA CYS A 213 16.14 -11.58 -1.27
C CYS A 213 16.09 -12.24 0.11
N ASP A 214 15.11 -13.10 0.35
CA ASP A 214 14.89 -13.85 1.59
C ASP A 214 15.61 -15.19 1.61
N ASP A 215 16.27 -15.59 0.52
CA ASP A 215 17.06 -16.82 0.48
C ASP A 215 18.26 -16.74 1.43
N PRO A 216 18.43 -17.71 2.35
CA PRO A 216 19.52 -17.69 3.33
C PRO A 216 20.92 -17.65 2.70
N GLU A 217 21.13 -18.36 1.59
CA GLU A 217 22.40 -18.38 0.84
C GLU A 217 22.82 -16.96 0.43
N PHE A 218 21.86 -16.15 -0.03
CA PHE A 218 22.12 -14.78 -0.44
C PHE A 218 22.34 -13.87 0.75
N LEU A 219 21.52 -13.99 1.80
CA LEU A 219 21.64 -13.19 3.01
C LEU A 219 22.98 -13.37 3.74
N GLU A 220 23.54 -14.58 3.72
CA GLU A 220 24.88 -14.86 4.25
C GLU A 220 25.97 -14.16 3.45
N ALA A 221 25.96 -14.30 2.11
CA ALA A 221 26.89 -13.62 1.23
C ALA A 221 26.80 -12.08 1.36
N CYS A 222 25.62 -11.57 1.70
CA CYS A 222 25.37 -10.15 1.92
C CYS A 222 25.88 -9.61 3.24
N ARG A 223 26.38 -10.42 4.17
CA ARG A 223 26.93 -9.95 5.45
C ARG A 223 28.45 -9.80 5.43
N ASP A 224 29.13 -10.47 4.50
CA ASP A 224 30.59 -10.48 4.40
C ASP A 224 31.07 -9.41 3.40
N PRO A 225 31.76 -8.34 3.84
CA PRO A 225 32.29 -7.27 2.98
C PRO A 225 33.55 -7.68 2.19
#